data_AF-A0A9W8HEZ6-F1
#
_entry.id   AF-A0A9W8HEZ6-F1
#
_cell.length_a   1.000
_cell.length_b   1.000
_cell.length_c   1.000
_cell.angle_alpha   90.00
_cell.angle_beta   90.00
_cell.angle_gamma   90.00
#
_symmetry.space_group_name_H-M   'P 1'
#
loop_
_entity.id
_entity.type
_entity.pdbx_description
1 polymer ?
#
loop_
_entity_poly.entity_id
_entity_poly.type
_entity_poly.pdbx_seq_one_letter_code
_entity_poly.pdbx_strand_id
1 'polypeptide(L)'
;MSADPNAKYQSPLTSRYASPEMAANFSNNKRFGTWRRLWYNLARAERQLGLDGISDEALREMAANLDNIDYAVAAEEERRRRHDVMAHVHAFGVAAPSAAGIIHLGATSCFVTDNADLIIFRDAMDLLIAKLAPVVDALARFAAEYKHVPTLGFTHFQPAQLTTVGKRATLWVQELLWDLRNMQRARDDLAFRGVKGTTGTQASFLALFAGDHDKVEELDALVAEMSGFAECYPVCGQTYSRKVDVDFLAPLASFGATAHRIATDIRLLASLKEIEEPFEKDQIGSSAMAYKRNPMRCERICSLSRHLMVLIGDVLQTASVQWLERTLDDSANRRISVPEACLTADIVLTTLQNVVEGLVVYPQVIARRIRSELPFMATENIIMAMVKKGADRQECHEHIRVLSHQAAEQVKLHGKDNDLIDRVRAEPYFAPVWDDLDALLDPATFVGRAPQQVDRFLERHVAPALAPYADAIAAKRPAELSV
;
A
#
# COMPACT_ATOMS: atom_id res chain seq x y z
N MET A 1 9.12 -38.29 -2.69
CA MET A 1 9.83 -37.00 -2.51
C MET A 1 9.73 -36.64 -1.04
N SER A 2 10.79 -36.10 -0.45
CA SER A 2 10.82 -35.71 0.98
C SER A 2 9.60 -34.86 1.35
N ALA A 3 8.96 -35.18 2.49
CA ALA A 3 7.91 -34.37 3.11
C ALA A 3 8.49 -33.19 3.90
N ASP A 4 9.82 -33.02 3.91
CA ASP A 4 10.49 -31.87 4.52
C ASP A 4 10.04 -30.59 3.81
N PRO A 5 9.34 -29.67 4.49
CA PRO A 5 8.92 -28.41 3.91
C PRO A 5 10.10 -27.56 3.43
N ASN A 6 11.31 -27.79 3.95
CA ASN A 6 12.53 -27.08 3.53
C ASN A 6 13.20 -27.69 2.28
N ALA A 7 12.72 -28.83 1.77
CA ALA A 7 13.27 -29.47 0.60
C ALA A 7 12.78 -28.86 -0.73
N LYS A 8 11.95 -27.83 -0.68
CA LYS A 8 11.41 -27.12 -1.85
C LYS A 8 11.46 -25.61 -1.63
N TYR A 9 11.48 -24.87 -2.74
CA TYR A 9 11.32 -23.42 -2.69
C TYR A 9 10.00 -23.06 -2.00
N GLN A 10 10.07 -22.12 -1.06
CA GLN A 10 8.93 -21.50 -0.42
C GLN A 10 8.94 -20.01 -0.77
N SER A 11 7.79 -19.47 -1.18
CA SER A 11 7.68 -18.04 -1.36
C SER A 11 7.95 -17.34 -0.01
N PRO A 12 8.92 -16.43 0.07
CA PRO A 12 9.20 -15.70 1.31
C PRO A 12 8.03 -14.81 1.73
N LEU A 13 7.12 -14.49 0.81
CA LEU A 13 5.93 -13.71 1.13
C LEU A 13 5.07 -14.43 2.16
N THR A 14 4.85 -15.74 2.00
CA THR A 14 3.98 -16.51 2.92
C THR A 14 4.74 -17.22 4.03
N SER A 15 6.02 -17.58 3.82
CA SER A 15 6.80 -18.28 4.86
C SER A 15 7.49 -17.36 5.86
N ARG A 16 7.57 -16.05 5.57
CA ARG A 16 8.40 -15.13 6.35
C ARG A 16 7.77 -13.79 6.70
N TYR A 17 7.00 -13.18 5.79
CA TYR A 17 6.74 -11.75 5.88
C TYR A 17 5.27 -11.36 6.03
N ALA A 18 4.36 -11.92 5.21
CA ALA A 18 2.98 -11.45 5.15
C ALA A 18 2.20 -11.85 6.40
N SER A 19 1.19 -11.04 6.74
CA SER A 19 0.35 -11.33 7.89
C SER A 19 -0.45 -12.64 7.69
N PRO A 20 -0.72 -13.38 8.79
CA PRO A 20 -1.53 -14.59 8.73
C PRO A 20 -2.90 -14.36 8.09
N GLU A 21 -3.51 -13.19 8.30
CA GLU A 21 -4.81 -12.82 7.76
C GLU A 21 -4.79 -12.69 6.23
N MET A 22 -3.79 -11.98 5.68
CA MET A 22 -3.65 -11.84 4.22
C MET A 22 -3.27 -13.17 3.57
N ALA A 23 -2.38 -13.96 4.19
CA ALA A 23 -2.01 -15.29 3.72
C ALA A 23 -3.22 -16.25 3.75
N ALA A 24 -4.03 -16.21 4.80
CA ALA A 24 -5.26 -17.00 4.90
C ALA A 24 -6.28 -16.61 3.83
N ASN A 25 -6.39 -15.32 3.48
CA ASN A 25 -7.29 -14.83 2.45
C ASN A 25 -6.98 -15.40 1.05
N PHE A 26 -5.71 -15.71 0.75
CA PHE A 26 -5.32 -16.36 -0.50
C PHE A 26 -5.09 -17.88 -0.38
N SER A 27 -5.45 -18.48 0.76
CA SER A 27 -5.28 -19.91 1.00
C SER A 27 -6.26 -20.76 0.20
N ASN A 28 -5.90 -22.04 0.01
CA ASN A 28 -6.82 -23.03 -0.54
C ASN A 28 -8.09 -23.19 0.32
N ASN A 29 -7.99 -23.08 1.65
CA ASN A 29 -9.14 -23.14 2.54
C ASN A 29 -10.12 -22.00 2.24
N LYS A 30 -9.63 -20.76 2.13
CA LYS A 30 -10.48 -19.63 1.75
C LYS A 30 -11.07 -19.80 0.36
N ARG A 31 -10.26 -20.18 -0.65
CA ARG A 31 -10.73 -20.38 -2.03
C ARG A 31 -11.85 -21.42 -2.11
N PHE A 32 -11.60 -22.65 -1.66
CA PHE A 32 -12.53 -23.75 -1.83
C PHE A 32 -13.70 -23.70 -0.84
N GLY A 33 -13.51 -23.13 0.36
CA GLY A 33 -14.62 -22.81 1.25
C GLY A 33 -15.54 -21.76 0.64
N THR A 34 -14.99 -20.77 -0.06
CA THR A 34 -15.77 -19.78 -0.82
C THR A 34 -16.51 -20.42 -1.99
N TRP A 35 -15.91 -21.38 -2.71
CA TRP A 35 -16.61 -22.12 -3.78
C TRP A 35 -17.84 -22.87 -3.24
N ARG A 36 -17.70 -23.54 -2.10
CA ARG A 36 -18.82 -24.24 -1.44
C ARG A 36 -19.91 -23.27 -0.99
N ARG A 37 -19.54 -22.10 -0.45
CA ARG A 37 -20.49 -21.03 -0.10
C ARG A 37 -21.23 -20.49 -1.33
N LEU A 38 -20.54 -20.32 -2.46
CA LEU A 38 -21.15 -19.90 -3.72
C LEU A 38 -22.14 -20.94 -4.26
N TRP A 39 -21.78 -22.23 -4.27
CA TRP A 39 -22.71 -23.30 -4.64
C TRP A 39 -23.92 -23.37 -3.70
N TYR A 40 -23.70 -23.18 -2.40
CA TYR A 40 -24.78 -23.15 -1.42
C TYR A 40 -25.73 -21.97 -1.65
N ASN A 41 -25.20 -20.77 -1.90
CA ASN A 41 -25.99 -19.59 -2.23
C ASN A 41 -26.75 -19.76 -3.55
N LEU A 42 -26.12 -20.38 -4.57
CA LEU A 42 -26.77 -20.71 -5.83
C LEU A 42 -27.98 -21.62 -5.61
N ALA A 43 -27.80 -22.75 -4.91
CA ALA A 43 -28.88 -23.69 -4.65
C ALA A 43 -30.02 -23.08 -3.82
N ARG A 44 -29.70 -22.17 -2.88
CA ARG A 44 -30.70 -21.43 -2.11
C ARG A 44 -31.51 -20.49 -2.99
N ALA A 45 -30.85 -19.70 -3.84
CA ALA A 45 -31.52 -18.75 -4.72
C ALA A 45 -32.36 -19.48 -5.78
N GLU A 46 -31.82 -20.52 -6.40
CA GLU A 46 -32.54 -21.40 -7.34
C GLU A 46 -33.82 -21.99 -6.72
N ARG A 47 -33.74 -22.45 -5.46
CA ARG A 47 -34.92 -22.95 -4.75
C ARG A 47 -35.94 -21.85 -4.45
N GLN A 48 -35.49 -20.67 -4.03
CA GLN A 48 -36.38 -19.51 -3.82
C GLN A 48 -37.13 -19.13 -5.09
N LEU A 49 -36.53 -19.32 -6.26
CA LEU A 49 -37.11 -19.02 -7.57
C LEU A 49 -37.92 -20.18 -8.19
N GLY A 50 -38.16 -21.24 -7.42
CA GLY A 50 -39.08 -22.32 -7.77
C GLY A 50 -38.45 -23.55 -8.42
N LEU A 51 -37.15 -23.80 -8.25
CA LEU A 51 -36.56 -25.10 -8.57
C LEU A 51 -36.80 -26.10 -7.41
N ASP A 52 -37.99 -26.69 -7.38
CA ASP A 52 -38.47 -27.58 -6.32
C ASP A 52 -37.65 -28.88 -6.16
N GLY A 53 -36.79 -29.21 -7.14
CA GLY A 53 -35.87 -30.35 -7.06
C GLY A 53 -34.77 -30.21 -6.00
N ILE A 54 -34.60 -29.03 -5.41
CA ILE A 54 -33.62 -28.75 -4.36
C ILE A 54 -34.25 -28.97 -2.98
N SER A 55 -33.89 -30.07 -2.32
CA SER A 55 -34.48 -30.46 -1.02
C SER A 55 -33.90 -29.70 0.18
N ASP A 56 -34.65 -29.63 1.28
CA ASP A 56 -34.14 -29.12 2.58
C ASP A 56 -32.94 -29.94 3.09
N GLU A 57 -32.95 -31.25 2.86
CA GLU A 57 -31.84 -32.16 3.20
C GLU A 57 -30.55 -31.73 2.49
N ALA A 58 -30.62 -31.50 1.17
CA ALA A 58 -29.48 -31.07 0.37
C ALA A 58 -28.89 -29.76 0.89
N LEU A 59 -29.72 -28.75 1.16
CA LEU A 59 -29.25 -27.47 1.68
C LEU A 59 -28.64 -27.61 3.09
N ARG A 60 -29.23 -28.43 3.97
CA ARG A 60 -28.68 -28.71 5.31
C ARG A 60 -27.30 -29.36 5.23
N GLU A 61 -27.15 -30.37 4.38
CA GLU A 61 -25.86 -31.06 4.20
C GLU A 61 -24.79 -30.13 3.61
N MET A 62 -25.13 -29.30 2.62
CA MET A 62 -24.21 -28.31 2.07
C MET A 62 -23.75 -27.32 3.14
N ALA A 63 -24.68 -26.76 3.92
CA ALA A 63 -24.38 -25.80 4.97
C ALA A 63 -23.46 -26.39 6.06
N ALA A 64 -23.68 -27.65 6.44
CA ALA A 64 -22.87 -28.35 7.43
C ALA A 64 -21.43 -28.64 6.95
N ASN A 65 -21.19 -28.59 5.63
CA ASN A 65 -19.92 -29.01 5.02
C ASN A 65 -19.21 -27.89 4.25
N LEU A 66 -19.50 -26.62 4.50
CA LEU A 66 -18.88 -25.50 3.77
C LEU A 66 -17.35 -25.46 3.93
N ASP A 67 -16.85 -25.76 5.14
CA ASP A 67 -15.41 -25.72 5.46
C ASP A 67 -14.80 -27.14 5.65
N ASN A 68 -15.61 -28.20 5.51
CA ASN A 68 -15.17 -29.61 5.63
C ASN A 68 -14.64 -30.18 4.31
N ILE A 69 -13.43 -29.78 3.90
CA ILE A 69 -12.88 -30.10 2.57
C ILE A 69 -11.91 -31.28 2.63
N ASP A 70 -12.27 -32.39 1.98
CA ASP A 70 -11.35 -33.50 1.73
C ASP A 70 -10.46 -33.22 0.51
N TYR A 71 -9.26 -32.71 0.78
CA TYR A 71 -8.26 -32.41 -0.25
C TYR A 71 -7.70 -33.65 -0.94
N ALA A 72 -7.70 -34.82 -0.30
CA ALA A 72 -7.18 -36.04 -0.91
C ALA A 72 -8.14 -36.52 -2.01
N VAL A 73 -9.44 -36.50 -1.74
CA VAL A 73 -10.48 -36.80 -2.74
C VAL A 73 -10.42 -35.80 -3.89
N ALA A 74 -10.35 -34.49 -3.58
CA ALA A 74 -10.26 -33.46 -4.61
C ALA A 74 -9.00 -33.62 -5.50
N ALA A 75 -7.83 -33.86 -4.92
CA ALA A 75 -6.59 -34.01 -5.68
C ALA A 75 -6.59 -35.26 -6.59
N GLU A 76 -7.13 -36.38 -6.09
CA GLU A 76 -7.25 -37.60 -6.89
C GLU A 76 -8.24 -37.40 -8.06
N GLU A 77 -9.36 -36.72 -7.80
CA GLU A 77 -10.32 -36.38 -8.85
C GLU A 77 -9.77 -35.39 -9.87
N GLU A 78 -9.00 -34.40 -9.44
CA GLU A 78 -8.35 -33.46 -10.34
C GLU A 78 -7.31 -34.17 -11.22
N ARG A 79 -6.54 -35.11 -10.66
CA ARG A 79 -5.61 -35.96 -11.42
C ARG A 79 -6.34 -36.79 -12.48
N ARG A 80 -7.54 -37.29 -12.15
CA ARG A 80 -8.36 -38.09 -13.07
C ARG A 80 -9.02 -37.25 -14.16
N ARG A 81 -9.64 -36.13 -13.79
CA ARG A 81 -10.50 -35.33 -14.69
C ARG A 81 -9.77 -34.18 -15.38
N ARG A 82 -8.58 -33.81 -14.90
CA ARG A 82 -7.80 -32.64 -15.35
C ARG A 82 -8.59 -31.33 -15.26
N HIS A 83 -9.47 -31.23 -14.26
CA HIS A 83 -10.33 -30.08 -14.04
C HIS A 83 -10.59 -29.87 -12.54
N ASP A 84 -10.08 -28.78 -11.99
CA ASP A 84 -10.14 -28.43 -10.56
C ASP A 84 -11.57 -28.24 -10.04
N VAL A 85 -12.40 -27.42 -10.72
CA VAL A 85 -13.79 -27.20 -10.31
C VAL A 85 -14.59 -28.51 -10.26
N MET A 86 -14.52 -29.33 -11.32
CA MET A 86 -15.26 -30.59 -11.36
C MET A 86 -14.77 -31.59 -10.32
N ALA A 87 -13.48 -31.56 -9.96
CA ALA A 87 -12.96 -32.34 -8.85
C ALA A 87 -13.60 -31.92 -7.52
N HIS A 88 -13.69 -30.61 -7.27
CA HIS A 88 -14.31 -30.05 -6.07
C HIS A 88 -15.84 -30.21 -6.03
N VAL A 89 -16.54 -30.18 -7.17
CA VAL A 89 -17.97 -30.53 -7.25
C VAL A 89 -18.20 -31.95 -6.72
N HIS A 90 -17.38 -32.91 -7.17
CA HIS A 90 -17.50 -34.28 -6.71
C HIS A 90 -17.10 -34.44 -5.25
N ALA A 91 -15.98 -33.85 -4.82
CA ALA A 91 -15.58 -33.91 -3.43
C ALA A 91 -16.64 -33.30 -2.50
N PHE A 92 -17.34 -32.25 -2.94
CA PHE A 92 -18.45 -31.68 -2.17
C PHE A 92 -19.69 -32.58 -2.20
N GLY A 93 -20.03 -33.19 -3.34
CA GLY A 93 -21.11 -34.17 -3.43
C GLY A 93 -20.86 -35.45 -2.60
N VAL A 94 -19.61 -35.85 -2.39
CA VAL A 94 -19.26 -36.93 -1.44
C VAL A 94 -19.54 -36.50 0.01
N ALA A 95 -19.26 -35.24 0.37
CA ALA A 95 -19.52 -34.70 1.70
C ALA A 95 -21.01 -34.35 1.94
N ALA A 96 -21.77 -34.06 0.87
CA ALA A 96 -23.20 -33.76 0.88
C ALA A 96 -23.94 -34.62 -0.17
N PRO A 97 -24.13 -35.93 0.08
CA PRO A 97 -24.71 -36.87 -0.89
C PRO A 97 -26.09 -36.45 -1.41
N SER A 98 -26.93 -35.88 -0.56
CA SER A 98 -28.28 -35.41 -0.94
C SER A 98 -28.24 -34.21 -1.87
N ALA A 99 -27.12 -33.47 -1.89
CA ALA A 99 -26.90 -32.33 -2.77
C ALA A 99 -26.10 -32.67 -4.04
N ALA A 100 -25.51 -33.87 -4.14
CA ALA A 100 -24.56 -34.21 -5.21
C ALA A 100 -25.10 -33.98 -6.63
N GLY A 101 -26.41 -34.18 -6.85
CA GLY A 101 -27.05 -33.96 -8.15
C GLY A 101 -27.42 -32.50 -8.47
N ILE A 102 -27.39 -31.59 -7.49
CA ILE A 102 -27.77 -30.18 -7.66
C ILE A 102 -26.59 -29.21 -7.50
N ILE A 103 -25.44 -29.66 -6.99
CA ILE A 103 -24.24 -28.83 -6.92
C ILE A 103 -23.86 -28.41 -8.34
N HIS A 104 -23.69 -27.10 -8.54
CA HIS A 104 -23.30 -26.50 -9.82
C HIS A 104 -24.36 -26.53 -10.92
N LEU A 105 -25.64 -26.74 -10.58
CA LEU A 105 -26.75 -26.72 -11.53
C LEU A 105 -26.78 -25.41 -12.33
N GLY A 106 -26.94 -25.51 -13.66
CA GLY A 106 -26.99 -24.37 -14.58
C GLY A 106 -25.69 -23.55 -14.74
N ALA A 107 -24.71 -23.72 -13.85
CA ALA A 107 -23.50 -22.90 -13.79
C ALA A 107 -22.37 -23.42 -14.69
N THR A 108 -21.32 -22.59 -14.81
CA THR A 108 -20.03 -22.92 -15.42
C THR A 108 -18.92 -22.73 -14.40
N SER A 109 -17.72 -23.28 -14.62
CA SER A 109 -16.56 -23.17 -13.71
C SER A 109 -16.31 -21.75 -13.20
N CYS A 110 -16.49 -20.74 -14.06
CA CYS A 110 -16.31 -19.32 -13.70
C CYS A 110 -17.33 -18.78 -12.71
N PHE A 111 -18.45 -19.47 -12.49
CA PHE A 111 -19.35 -19.13 -11.40
C PHE A 111 -18.65 -19.21 -10.04
N VAL A 112 -17.80 -20.21 -9.80
CA VAL A 112 -17.09 -20.31 -8.52
C VAL A 112 -15.70 -19.70 -8.56
N THR A 113 -14.94 -19.85 -9.66
CA THR A 113 -13.57 -19.32 -9.70
C THR A 113 -13.56 -17.79 -9.67
N ASP A 114 -14.31 -17.15 -10.56
CA ASP A 114 -14.25 -15.69 -10.73
C ASP A 114 -14.99 -14.94 -9.63
N ASN A 115 -16.15 -15.43 -9.17
CA ASN A 115 -16.85 -14.82 -8.04
C ASN A 115 -16.05 -14.97 -6.73
N ALA A 116 -15.37 -16.11 -6.53
CA ALA A 116 -14.52 -16.26 -5.35
C ALA A 116 -13.30 -15.35 -5.42
N ASP A 117 -12.69 -15.17 -6.60
CA ASP A 117 -11.59 -14.21 -6.78
C ASP A 117 -12.06 -12.79 -6.41
N LEU A 118 -13.22 -12.33 -6.89
CA LEU A 118 -13.77 -11.01 -6.55
C LEU A 118 -14.04 -10.83 -5.04
N ILE A 119 -14.55 -11.86 -4.36
CA ILE A 119 -14.70 -11.85 -2.89
C ILE A 119 -13.33 -11.72 -2.21
N ILE A 120 -12.35 -12.54 -2.62
CA ILE A 120 -11.00 -12.52 -2.08
C ILE A 120 -10.33 -11.15 -2.30
N PHE A 121 -10.57 -10.52 -3.46
CA PHE A 121 -10.01 -9.22 -3.81
C PHE A 121 -10.61 -8.09 -2.95
N ARG A 122 -11.94 -8.08 -2.78
CA ARG A 122 -12.61 -7.15 -1.86
C ARG A 122 -12.06 -7.30 -0.44
N ASP A 123 -12.02 -8.52 0.06
CA ASP A 123 -11.54 -8.82 1.41
C ASP A 123 -10.05 -8.44 1.58
N ALA A 124 -9.23 -8.60 0.52
CA ALA A 124 -7.83 -8.16 0.53
C ALA A 124 -7.70 -6.64 0.61
N MET A 125 -8.50 -5.88 -0.15
CA MET A 125 -8.49 -4.42 -0.06
C MET A 125 -8.97 -3.93 1.29
N ASP A 126 -10.00 -4.55 1.87
CA ASP A 126 -10.48 -4.23 3.22
C ASP A 126 -9.34 -4.38 4.26
N LEU A 127 -8.55 -5.46 4.16
CA LEU A 127 -7.38 -5.67 5.01
C LEU A 127 -6.29 -4.61 4.80
N LEU A 128 -5.98 -4.25 3.54
CA LEU A 128 -4.95 -3.27 3.22
C LEU A 128 -5.34 -1.86 3.66
N ILE A 129 -6.58 -1.44 3.42
CA ILE A 129 -7.12 -0.14 3.82
C ILE A 129 -7.10 0.00 5.34
N ALA A 130 -7.48 -1.06 6.07
CA ALA A 130 -7.43 -1.10 7.53
C ALA A 130 -6.01 -0.93 8.09
N LYS A 131 -4.96 -1.25 7.33
CA LYS A 131 -3.55 -1.01 7.70
C LYS A 131 -3.03 0.36 7.24
N LEU A 132 -3.45 0.83 6.06
CA LEU A 132 -3.02 2.10 5.49
C LEU A 132 -3.50 3.31 6.32
N ALA A 133 -4.75 3.31 6.78
CA ALA A 133 -5.27 4.42 7.58
C ALA A 133 -4.48 4.67 8.89
N PRO A 134 -4.12 3.64 9.70
CA PRO A 134 -3.20 3.79 10.82
C PRO A 134 -1.81 4.33 10.48
N VAL A 135 -1.24 3.96 9.32
CA VAL A 135 0.06 4.50 8.85
C VAL A 135 -0.05 6.01 8.59
N VAL A 136 -1.12 6.43 7.92
CA VAL A 136 -1.42 7.85 7.67
C VAL A 136 -1.58 8.60 8.99
N ASP A 137 -2.33 8.06 9.95
CA ASP A 137 -2.48 8.63 11.30
C ASP A 137 -1.12 8.80 12.01
N ALA A 138 -0.29 7.75 12.02
CA ALA A 138 1.01 7.79 12.68
C ALA A 138 1.93 8.87 12.09
N LEU A 139 2.02 8.96 10.77
CA LEU A 139 2.78 10.02 10.10
C LEU A 139 2.18 11.41 10.30
N ALA A 140 0.85 11.53 10.38
CA ALA A 140 0.18 12.80 10.67
C ALA A 140 0.51 13.30 12.08
N ARG A 141 0.51 12.41 13.08
CA ARG A 141 0.94 12.73 14.45
C ARG A 141 2.42 13.13 14.50
N PHE A 142 3.29 12.39 13.81
CA PHE A 142 4.70 12.76 13.65
C PHE A 142 4.86 14.13 12.99
N ALA A 143 4.09 14.42 11.93
CA ALA A 143 4.13 15.69 11.24
C ALA A 143 3.71 16.85 12.17
N ALA A 144 2.67 16.66 12.99
CA ALA A 144 2.21 17.64 13.96
C ALA A 144 3.26 17.91 15.07
N GLU A 145 3.86 16.84 15.62
CA GLU A 145 4.89 16.92 16.66
C GLU A 145 6.11 17.73 16.18
N TYR A 146 6.59 17.44 14.97
CA TYR A 146 7.82 18.03 14.43
C TYR A 146 7.58 19.23 13.50
N LYS A 147 6.37 19.82 13.49
CA LYS A 147 6.00 20.91 12.57
C LYS A 147 6.85 22.17 12.73
N HIS A 148 7.44 22.39 13.90
CA HIS A 148 8.27 23.55 14.22
C HIS A 148 9.77 23.30 14.18
N VAL A 149 10.23 22.06 13.97
CA VAL A 149 11.66 21.72 13.98
C VAL A 149 12.26 22.06 12.61
N PRO A 150 13.09 23.11 12.47
CA PRO A 150 13.71 23.45 11.19
C PRO A 150 14.66 22.32 10.75
N THR A 151 14.70 22.04 9.46
CA THR A 151 15.64 21.10 8.83
C THR A 151 16.07 21.65 7.48
N LEU A 152 17.28 21.30 7.05
CA LEU A 152 17.80 21.73 5.76
C LEU A 152 16.91 21.20 4.63
N GLY A 153 16.48 22.09 3.73
CA GLY A 153 15.78 21.69 2.51
C GLY A 153 16.74 21.03 1.53
N PHE A 154 16.23 20.12 0.70
CA PHE A 154 17.04 19.44 -0.31
C PHE A 154 16.36 19.45 -1.66
N THR A 155 17.06 19.98 -2.66
CA THR A 155 16.73 19.85 -4.09
C THR A 155 17.99 19.38 -4.80
N HIS A 156 17.91 18.35 -5.65
CA HIS A 156 19.11 17.65 -6.18
C HIS A 156 20.01 17.07 -5.06
N PHE A 157 19.44 16.85 -3.88
CA PHE A 157 20.18 16.53 -2.66
C PHE A 157 21.30 17.53 -2.31
N GLN A 158 21.16 18.78 -2.79
CA GLN A 158 21.98 19.92 -2.39
C GLN A 158 21.24 20.78 -1.36
N PRO A 159 21.96 21.47 -0.46
CA PRO A 159 21.39 22.44 0.47
C PRO A 159 20.47 23.45 -0.23
N ALA A 160 19.26 23.57 0.28
CA ALA A 160 18.23 24.51 -0.18
C ALA A 160 17.54 25.17 1.03
N GLN A 161 16.68 26.17 0.74
CA GLN A 161 15.90 26.89 1.76
C GLN A 161 15.30 25.95 2.81
N LEU A 162 15.34 26.36 4.08
CA LEU A 162 14.89 25.51 5.17
C LEU A 162 13.41 25.14 5.03
N THR A 163 13.10 23.93 5.48
CA THR A 163 11.74 23.47 5.74
C THR A 163 11.66 23.04 7.21
N THR A 164 10.58 22.38 7.61
CA THR A 164 10.51 21.69 8.90
C THR A 164 10.42 20.18 8.73
N VAL A 165 10.86 19.43 9.74
CA VAL A 165 10.77 17.97 9.76
C VAL A 165 9.31 17.53 9.55
N GLY A 166 8.37 18.17 10.27
CA GLY A 166 6.95 17.90 10.10
C GLY A 166 6.43 18.28 8.72
N LYS A 167 6.88 19.41 8.13
CA LYS A 167 6.52 19.78 6.77
C LYS A 167 7.02 18.76 5.73
N ARG A 168 8.24 18.23 5.89
CA ARG A 168 8.74 17.14 5.02
C ARG A 168 7.84 15.91 5.12
N ALA A 169 7.42 15.53 6.32
CA ALA A 169 6.52 14.40 6.52
C ALA A 169 5.16 14.59 5.83
N THR A 170 4.64 15.81 5.71
CA THR A 170 3.37 16.04 4.97
C THR A 170 3.45 15.66 3.49
N LEU A 171 4.65 15.67 2.88
CA LEU A 171 4.81 15.17 1.50
C LEU A 171 4.54 13.67 1.41
N TRP A 172 4.97 12.90 2.41
CA TRP A 172 4.72 11.47 2.51
C TRP A 172 3.24 11.19 2.79
N VAL A 173 2.64 11.93 3.72
CA VAL A 173 1.22 11.80 4.06
C VAL A 173 0.33 12.10 2.86
N GLN A 174 0.66 13.12 2.05
CA GLN A 174 -0.12 13.47 0.86
C GLN A 174 -0.19 12.32 -0.16
N GLU A 175 0.93 11.66 -0.43
CA GLU A 175 0.97 10.52 -1.36
C GLU A 175 0.14 9.34 -0.82
N LEU A 176 0.27 9.04 0.49
CA LEU A 176 -0.53 7.99 1.13
C LEU A 176 -2.04 8.29 1.15
N LEU A 177 -2.45 9.57 1.24
CA LEU A 177 -3.87 9.94 1.08
C LEU A 177 -4.40 9.64 -0.33
N TRP A 178 -3.56 9.80 -1.35
CA TRP A 178 -3.95 9.43 -2.72
C TRP A 178 -4.05 7.91 -2.86
N ASP A 179 -3.14 7.16 -2.25
CA ASP A 179 -3.20 5.69 -2.23
C ASP A 179 -4.44 5.20 -1.49
N LEU A 180 -4.79 5.80 -0.33
CA LEU A 180 -6.00 5.47 0.43
C LEU A 180 -7.26 5.69 -0.41
N ARG A 181 -7.36 6.85 -1.07
CA ARG A 181 -8.45 7.14 -2.02
C ARG A 181 -8.51 6.10 -3.14
N ASN A 182 -7.37 5.75 -3.72
CA ASN A 182 -7.31 4.85 -4.88
C ASN A 182 -7.68 3.40 -4.49
N MET A 183 -7.21 2.92 -3.35
CA MET A 183 -7.56 1.59 -2.82
C MET A 183 -9.03 1.53 -2.45
N GLN A 184 -9.59 2.56 -1.79
CA GLN A 184 -11.00 2.63 -1.46
C GLN A 184 -11.87 2.60 -2.73
N ARG A 185 -11.52 3.39 -3.75
CA ARG A 185 -12.21 3.37 -5.03
C ARG A 185 -12.14 1.99 -5.68
N ALA A 186 -10.96 1.39 -5.77
CA ALA A 186 -10.81 0.06 -6.38
C ALA A 186 -11.57 -1.03 -5.61
N ARG A 187 -11.73 -0.88 -4.30
CA ARG A 187 -12.55 -1.75 -3.45
C ARG A 187 -14.04 -1.58 -3.72
N ASP A 188 -14.52 -0.33 -3.77
CA ASP A 188 -15.95 -0.02 -3.93
C ASP A 188 -16.45 -0.22 -5.36
N ASP A 189 -15.58 -0.07 -6.36
CA ASP A 189 -15.90 -0.29 -7.78
C ASP A 189 -15.98 -1.79 -8.14
N LEU A 190 -15.58 -2.71 -7.26
CA LEU A 190 -15.71 -4.15 -7.51
C LEU A 190 -17.18 -4.55 -7.55
N ALA A 191 -17.67 -4.92 -8.73
CA ALA A 191 -18.95 -5.61 -8.89
C ALA A 191 -18.76 -7.14 -8.93
N PHE A 192 -19.86 -7.86 -8.72
CA PHE A 192 -19.88 -9.32 -8.76
C PHE A 192 -20.00 -9.84 -10.20
N ARG A 193 -19.44 -11.02 -10.53
CA ARG A 193 -19.70 -11.62 -11.86
C ARG A 193 -21.12 -12.16 -11.92
N GLY A 194 -21.55 -12.88 -10.87
CA GLY A 194 -22.87 -13.51 -10.80
C GLY A 194 -23.01 -14.78 -11.66
N VAL A 195 -24.23 -15.08 -12.09
CA VAL A 195 -24.63 -16.29 -12.83
C VAL A 195 -24.73 -16.04 -14.34
N LYS A 196 -23.58 -16.00 -15.01
CA LYS A 196 -23.48 -15.54 -16.41
C LYS A 196 -23.42 -16.62 -17.50
N GLY A 197 -23.35 -17.90 -17.11
CA GLY A 197 -23.12 -19.00 -18.05
C GLY A 197 -21.73 -18.96 -18.71
N THR A 198 -21.53 -19.80 -19.74
CA THR A 198 -20.21 -20.05 -20.35
C THR A 198 -19.68 -18.89 -21.20
N THR A 199 -20.55 -18.08 -21.80
CA THR A 199 -20.18 -16.98 -22.71
C THR A 199 -20.88 -15.67 -22.35
N GLY A 200 -21.40 -15.55 -21.12
CA GLY A 200 -22.03 -14.34 -20.63
C GLY A 200 -23.53 -14.19 -20.92
N THR A 201 -24.09 -15.08 -21.73
CA THR A 201 -25.48 -14.99 -22.22
C THR A 201 -26.52 -15.64 -21.32
N GLN A 202 -26.09 -16.30 -20.23
CA GLN A 202 -26.99 -16.95 -19.26
C GLN A 202 -27.89 -18.05 -19.85
N ALA A 203 -27.59 -18.55 -21.05
CA ALA A 203 -28.45 -19.49 -21.78
C ALA A 203 -28.81 -20.77 -21.00
N SER A 204 -27.88 -21.29 -20.19
CA SER A 204 -28.13 -22.46 -19.33
C SER A 204 -29.17 -22.17 -18.24
N PHE A 205 -29.10 -21.00 -17.61
CA PHE A 205 -30.06 -20.56 -16.60
C PHE A 205 -31.42 -20.22 -17.23
N LEU A 206 -31.43 -19.57 -18.40
CA LEU A 206 -32.66 -19.29 -19.13
C LEU A 206 -33.40 -20.59 -19.52
N ALA A 207 -32.67 -21.61 -19.96
CA ALA A 207 -33.23 -22.93 -20.22
C ALA A 207 -33.76 -23.60 -18.94
N LEU A 208 -33.03 -23.45 -17.82
CA LEU A 208 -33.44 -23.99 -16.52
C LEU A 208 -34.75 -23.37 -16.00
N PHE A 209 -34.97 -22.08 -16.29
CA PHE A 209 -36.21 -21.37 -15.98
C PHE A 209 -37.20 -21.31 -17.15
N ALA A 210 -37.11 -22.24 -18.12
CA ALA A 210 -38.07 -22.39 -19.22
C ALA A 210 -38.32 -21.10 -20.03
N GLY A 211 -37.31 -20.25 -20.20
CA GLY A 211 -37.40 -18.99 -20.94
C GLY A 211 -37.85 -17.78 -20.12
N ASP A 212 -37.97 -17.91 -18.81
CA ASP A 212 -38.32 -16.80 -17.90
C ASP A 212 -37.08 -15.92 -17.64
N HIS A 213 -37.07 -14.74 -18.28
CA HIS A 213 -35.97 -13.78 -18.18
C HIS A 213 -35.91 -13.11 -16.81
N ASP A 214 -37.06 -12.79 -16.21
CA ASP A 214 -37.13 -12.07 -14.92
C ASP A 214 -36.52 -12.93 -13.82
N LYS A 215 -36.75 -14.25 -13.82
CA LYS A 215 -36.10 -15.18 -12.88
C LYS A 215 -34.58 -15.27 -13.05
N VAL A 216 -34.08 -15.14 -14.28
CA VAL A 216 -32.62 -15.16 -14.51
C VAL A 216 -31.98 -13.89 -13.95
N GLU A 217 -32.61 -12.73 -14.14
CA GLU A 217 -32.16 -11.47 -13.56
C GLU A 217 -32.24 -11.49 -12.02
N GLU A 218 -33.33 -12.03 -11.47
CA GLU A 218 -33.51 -12.18 -10.02
C GLU A 218 -32.49 -13.15 -9.41
N LEU A 219 -32.18 -14.27 -10.08
CA LEU A 219 -31.13 -15.20 -9.63
C LEU A 219 -29.77 -14.49 -9.55
N ASP A 220 -29.44 -13.68 -10.55
CA ASP A 220 -28.18 -12.93 -10.61
C ASP A 220 -28.06 -11.92 -9.48
N ALA A 221 -29.13 -11.18 -9.21
CA ALA A 221 -29.20 -10.23 -8.10
C ALA A 221 -29.12 -10.92 -6.73
N LEU A 222 -29.90 -11.98 -6.51
CA LEU A 222 -29.95 -12.71 -5.24
C LEU A 222 -28.58 -13.30 -4.87
N VAL A 223 -27.89 -13.94 -5.82
CA VAL A 223 -26.58 -14.55 -5.51
C VAL A 223 -25.51 -13.49 -5.22
N ALA A 224 -25.60 -12.31 -5.83
CA ALA A 224 -24.72 -11.18 -5.52
C ALA A 224 -24.99 -10.62 -4.12
N GLU A 225 -26.25 -10.38 -3.77
CA GLU A 225 -26.67 -9.92 -2.45
C GLU A 225 -26.21 -10.90 -1.36
N MET A 226 -26.46 -12.21 -1.55
CA MET A 226 -26.02 -13.25 -0.63
C MET A 226 -24.49 -13.37 -0.52
N SER A 227 -23.74 -12.78 -1.46
CA SER A 227 -22.27 -12.73 -1.46
C SER A 227 -21.72 -11.39 -0.96
N GLY A 228 -22.60 -10.45 -0.57
CA GLY A 228 -22.23 -9.14 -0.05
C GLY A 228 -21.76 -8.15 -1.11
N PHE A 229 -22.31 -8.24 -2.32
CA PHE A 229 -22.09 -7.27 -3.40
C PHE A 229 -23.40 -6.53 -3.70
N ALA A 230 -23.30 -5.22 -3.94
CA ALA A 230 -24.46 -4.40 -4.26
C ALA A 230 -24.94 -4.63 -5.70
N GLU A 231 -24.01 -4.92 -6.62
CA GLU A 231 -24.30 -5.03 -8.06
C GLU A 231 -23.50 -6.16 -8.71
N CYS A 232 -24.05 -6.67 -9.81
CA CYS A 232 -23.37 -7.55 -10.75
C CYS A 232 -22.85 -6.74 -11.95
N TYR A 233 -21.78 -7.22 -12.60
CA TYR A 233 -21.43 -6.73 -13.93
C TYR A 233 -22.60 -7.00 -14.90
N PRO A 234 -23.11 -5.97 -15.58
CA PRO A 234 -24.25 -6.13 -16.49
C PRO A 234 -23.85 -6.84 -17.79
N VAL A 235 -22.58 -6.77 -18.17
CA VAL A 235 -22.04 -7.39 -19.37
C VAL A 235 -20.72 -8.08 -19.07
N CYS A 236 -20.60 -9.33 -19.52
CA CYS A 236 -19.37 -10.10 -19.41
C CYS A 236 -19.32 -11.17 -20.51
N GLY A 237 -18.12 -11.68 -20.79
CA GLY A 237 -17.96 -12.93 -21.54
C GLY A 237 -18.09 -14.12 -20.59
N GLN A 238 -17.13 -15.05 -20.64
CA GLN A 238 -17.07 -16.15 -19.69
C GLN A 238 -16.69 -15.68 -18.27
N THR A 239 -15.91 -14.61 -18.15
CA THR A 239 -15.31 -14.11 -16.91
C THR A 239 -15.76 -12.68 -16.65
N TYR A 240 -15.52 -12.15 -15.45
CA TYR A 240 -15.44 -10.69 -15.34
C TYR A 240 -14.27 -10.19 -16.22
N SER A 241 -14.34 -8.94 -16.69
CA SER A 241 -13.28 -8.40 -17.58
C SER A 241 -11.95 -8.35 -16.84
N ARG A 242 -10.87 -8.89 -17.44
CA ARG A 242 -9.52 -8.83 -16.84
C ARG A 242 -8.96 -7.40 -16.73
N LYS A 243 -9.63 -6.40 -17.31
CA LYS A 243 -9.38 -4.99 -17.00
C LYS A 243 -9.62 -4.67 -15.50
N VAL A 244 -10.52 -5.37 -14.83
CA VAL A 244 -10.73 -5.23 -13.38
C VAL A 244 -9.46 -5.57 -12.61
N ASP A 245 -8.68 -6.58 -13.04
CA ASP A 245 -7.40 -6.92 -12.41
C ASP A 245 -6.39 -5.78 -12.55
N VAL A 246 -6.41 -5.06 -13.69
CA VAL A 246 -5.58 -3.86 -13.91
C VAL A 246 -5.98 -2.76 -12.94
N ASP A 247 -7.27 -2.45 -12.86
CA ASP A 247 -7.77 -1.36 -12.01
C ASP A 247 -7.65 -1.70 -10.51
N PHE A 248 -7.60 -3.00 -10.16
CA PHE A 248 -7.34 -3.51 -8.82
C PHE A 248 -5.85 -3.44 -8.43
N LEU A 249 -4.91 -3.80 -9.33
CA LEU A 249 -3.48 -3.79 -9.03
C LEU A 249 -2.84 -2.40 -9.18
N ALA A 250 -3.41 -1.52 -10.00
CA ALA A 250 -2.83 -0.19 -10.26
C ALA A 250 -2.67 0.66 -8.98
N PRO A 251 -3.65 0.73 -8.05
CA PRO A 251 -3.47 1.38 -6.75
C PRO A 251 -2.33 0.77 -5.93
N LEU A 252 -2.13 -0.55 -5.98
CA LEU A 252 -1.06 -1.22 -5.24
C LEU A 252 0.32 -0.88 -5.82
N ALA A 253 0.45 -0.84 -7.15
CA ALA A 253 1.68 -0.42 -7.82
C ALA A 253 2.00 1.06 -7.53
N SER A 254 0.99 1.94 -7.55
CA SER A 254 1.12 3.35 -7.13
C SER A 254 1.62 3.47 -5.69
N PHE A 255 1.00 2.72 -4.77
CA PHE A 255 1.44 2.66 -3.38
C PHE A 255 2.88 2.16 -3.23
N GLY A 256 3.31 1.21 -4.06
CA GLY A 256 4.71 0.80 -4.14
C GLY A 256 5.64 1.97 -4.43
N ALA A 257 5.29 2.88 -5.34
CA ALA A 257 6.08 4.08 -5.60
C ALA A 257 6.15 5.01 -4.38
N THR A 258 5.00 5.26 -3.73
CA THR A 258 4.91 6.04 -2.48
C THR A 258 5.81 5.46 -1.39
N ALA A 259 5.65 4.18 -1.07
CA ALA A 259 6.40 3.52 -0.01
C ALA A 259 7.91 3.47 -0.31
N HIS A 260 8.31 3.22 -1.56
CA HIS A 260 9.70 3.26 -1.99
C HIS A 260 10.31 4.66 -1.78
N ARG A 261 9.56 5.72 -2.13
CA ARG A 261 10.02 7.10 -1.98
C ARG A 261 10.19 7.49 -0.50
N ILE A 262 9.19 7.21 0.33
CA ILE A 262 9.24 7.47 1.78
C ILE A 262 10.44 6.78 2.42
N ALA A 263 10.59 5.47 2.17
CA ALA A 263 11.69 4.70 2.74
C ALA A 263 13.07 5.13 2.20
N THR A 264 13.15 5.61 0.95
CA THR A 264 14.38 6.18 0.41
C THR A 264 14.76 7.49 1.10
N ASP A 265 13.79 8.40 1.32
CA ASP A 265 14.04 9.64 2.07
C ASP A 265 14.55 9.32 3.49
N ILE A 266 13.95 8.35 4.18
CA ILE A 266 14.39 7.93 5.52
C ILE A 266 15.81 7.35 5.49
N ARG A 267 16.15 6.53 4.49
CA ARG A 267 17.52 6.00 4.33
C ARG A 267 18.56 7.11 4.13
N LEU A 268 18.22 8.15 3.36
CA LEU A 268 19.08 9.33 3.21
C LEU A 268 19.21 10.08 4.53
N LEU A 269 18.10 10.31 5.25
CA LEU A 269 18.10 10.97 6.56
C LEU A 269 18.88 10.20 7.63
N ALA A 270 18.90 8.87 7.56
CA ALA A 270 19.70 8.01 8.44
C ALA A 270 21.20 8.15 8.15
N SER A 271 21.61 8.18 6.87
CA SER A 271 23.01 8.47 6.49
C SER A 271 23.46 9.82 7.05
N LEU A 272 22.55 10.80 6.95
CA LEU A 272 22.65 12.15 7.46
C LEU A 272 22.58 12.26 9.00
N LYS A 273 22.22 11.19 9.71
CA LYS A 273 22.01 11.10 11.18
C LYS A 273 20.96 12.07 11.71
N GLU A 274 20.03 12.49 10.87
CA GLU A 274 18.93 13.38 11.26
C GLU A 274 17.72 12.60 11.77
N ILE A 275 17.40 11.49 11.11
CA ILE A 275 16.28 10.62 11.45
C ILE A 275 16.72 9.17 11.27
N GLU A 276 16.42 8.31 12.24
CA GLU A 276 16.64 6.85 12.17
C GLU A 276 15.32 6.08 12.27
N GLU A 277 15.30 4.86 11.72
CA GLU A 277 14.21 3.90 11.97
C GLU A 277 14.30 3.36 13.42
N PRO A 278 13.18 2.85 13.98
CA PRO A 278 13.17 2.34 15.35
C PRO A 278 14.17 1.19 15.53
N PHE A 279 14.92 1.20 16.63
CA PHE A 279 15.91 0.17 16.95
C PHE A 279 15.46 -0.64 18.16
N GLU A 280 15.26 -1.95 17.99
CA GLU A 280 14.88 -2.83 19.11
C GLU A 280 16.05 -3.04 20.08
N LYS A 281 15.73 -3.29 21.35
CA LYS A 281 16.72 -3.38 22.44
C LYS A 281 17.82 -4.42 22.18
N ASP A 282 17.46 -5.55 21.58
CA ASP A 282 18.35 -6.68 21.30
C ASP A 282 18.74 -6.79 19.81
N GLN A 283 18.41 -5.77 19.00
CA GLN A 283 18.71 -5.77 17.57
C GLN A 283 20.21 -5.62 17.32
N ILE A 284 20.78 -6.49 16.48
CA ILE A 284 22.16 -6.39 16.03
C ILE A 284 22.18 -5.66 14.68
N GLY A 285 22.68 -4.42 14.66
CA GLY A 285 22.75 -3.61 13.44
C GLY A 285 23.85 -4.02 12.45
N SER A 286 24.95 -4.58 12.95
CA SER A 286 26.06 -5.11 12.15
C SER A 286 26.81 -6.20 12.92
N SER A 287 27.20 -7.28 12.23
CA SER A 287 28.02 -8.35 12.81
C SER A 287 29.45 -7.91 13.17
N ALA A 288 29.90 -6.75 12.71
CA ALA A 288 31.29 -6.29 12.86
C ALA A 288 31.45 -4.89 13.51
N MET A 289 30.41 -4.04 13.51
CA MET A 289 30.51 -2.66 14.01
C MET A 289 29.36 -2.32 14.97
N ALA A 290 29.65 -2.32 16.28
CA ALA A 290 28.65 -2.17 17.33
C ALA A 290 27.86 -0.83 17.32
N TYR A 291 28.44 0.26 16.81
CA TYR A 291 27.77 1.56 16.73
C TYR A 291 26.91 1.73 15.46
N LYS A 292 27.06 0.85 14.46
CA LYS A 292 26.46 1.03 13.14
C LYS A 292 25.02 0.54 13.12
N ARG A 293 24.08 1.48 12.93
CA ARG A 293 22.66 1.20 12.69
C ARG A 293 22.37 1.34 11.20
N ASN A 294 21.76 0.31 10.61
CA ASN A 294 21.36 0.29 9.21
C ASN A 294 19.84 0.42 9.10
N PRO A 295 19.31 1.19 8.14
CA PRO A 295 17.88 1.33 7.91
C PRO A 295 17.29 0.10 7.17
N MET A 296 17.45 -1.09 7.75
CA MET A 296 17.14 -2.38 7.12
C MET A 296 15.65 -2.54 6.84
N ARG A 297 14.77 -1.99 7.69
CA ARG A 297 13.32 -2.03 7.46
C ARG A 297 12.96 -1.16 6.26
N CYS A 298 13.52 0.05 6.18
CA CYS A 298 13.35 0.91 5.01
C CYS A 298 13.92 0.29 3.73
N GLU A 299 15.06 -0.40 3.79
CA GLU A 299 15.62 -1.13 2.65
C GLU A 299 14.71 -2.27 2.19
N ARG A 300 14.11 -3.01 3.13
CA ARG A 300 13.11 -4.05 2.83
C ARG A 300 11.86 -3.46 2.17
N ILE A 301 11.35 -2.34 2.70
CA ILE A 301 10.24 -1.60 2.08
C ILE A 301 10.58 -1.25 0.64
N CYS A 302 11.75 -0.66 0.37
CA CYS A 302 12.18 -0.32 -1.00
C CYS A 302 12.25 -1.56 -1.90
N SER A 303 12.79 -2.66 -1.40
CA SER A 303 12.94 -3.91 -2.16
C SER A 303 11.59 -4.49 -2.59
N LEU A 304 10.68 -4.67 -1.64
CA LEU A 304 9.35 -5.24 -1.88
C LEU A 304 8.45 -4.30 -2.67
N SER A 305 8.53 -3.00 -2.39
CA SER A 305 7.79 -2.00 -3.17
C SER A 305 8.17 -2.01 -4.65
N ARG A 306 9.43 -2.33 -4.97
CA ARG A 306 9.87 -2.50 -6.37
C ARG A 306 9.21 -3.70 -7.04
N HIS A 307 9.08 -4.82 -6.34
CA HIS A 307 8.33 -5.98 -6.84
C HIS A 307 6.87 -5.61 -7.10
N LEU A 308 6.24 -4.91 -6.15
CA LEU A 308 4.85 -4.47 -6.27
C LEU A 308 4.61 -3.57 -7.49
N MET A 309 5.54 -2.66 -7.79
CA MET A 309 5.48 -1.82 -9.00
C MET A 309 5.59 -2.62 -10.29
N VAL A 310 6.33 -3.74 -10.31
CA VAL A 310 6.55 -4.55 -11.52
C VAL A 310 5.34 -5.42 -11.86
N LEU A 311 4.64 -5.95 -10.85
CA LEU A 311 3.51 -6.87 -11.03
C LEU A 311 2.33 -6.28 -11.83
N ILE A 312 2.20 -4.95 -11.94
CA ILE A 312 1.17 -4.34 -12.80
C ILE A 312 1.32 -4.74 -14.28
N GLY A 313 2.55 -5.03 -14.72
CA GLY A 313 2.82 -5.46 -16.09
C GLY A 313 2.11 -6.77 -16.43
N ASP A 314 1.96 -7.68 -15.47
CA ASP A 314 1.32 -8.98 -15.67
C ASP A 314 -0.15 -8.83 -16.05
N VAL A 315 -0.91 -8.02 -15.29
CA VAL A 315 -2.34 -7.83 -15.53
C VAL A 315 -2.62 -6.96 -16.75
N LEU A 316 -1.76 -5.98 -17.04
CA LEU A 316 -1.85 -5.18 -18.28
C LEU A 316 -1.70 -6.06 -19.52
N GLN A 317 -0.67 -6.91 -19.55
CA GLN A 317 -0.43 -7.83 -20.65
C GLN A 317 -1.55 -8.86 -20.76
N THR A 318 -1.93 -9.49 -19.65
CA THR A 318 -3.01 -10.49 -19.60
C THR A 318 -4.32 -9.93 -20.15
N ALA A 319 -4.73 -8.74 -19.71
CA ALA A 319 -5.97 -8.13 -20.20
C ALA A 319 -5.94 -7.80 -21.69
N SER A 320 -4.77 -7.38 -22.22
CA SER A 320 -4.63 -6.96 -23.62
C SER A 320 -4.75 -8.09 -24.65
N VAL A 321 -4.50 -9.34 -24.23
CA VAL A 321 -4.48 -10.50 -25.11
C VAL A 321 -5.60 -11.50 -24.83
N GLN A 322 -6.59 -11.15 -24.00
CA GLN A 322 -7.80 -11.96 -23.87
C GLN A 322 -8.57 -11.95 -25.20
N TRP A 323 -8.70 -13.12 -25.83
CA TRP A 323 -9.42 -13.22 -27.10
C TRP A 323 -10.91 -13.48 -26.87
N LEU A 324 -11.74 -12.62 -27.48
CA LEU A 324 -13.20 -12.74 -27.49
C LEU A 324 -13.77 -12.91 -26.07
N GLU A 325 -14.59 -13.94 -25.81
CA GLU A 325 -15.26 -14.11 -24.53
C GLU A 325 -14.37 -14.63 -23.38
N ARG A 326 -13.21 -15.27 -23.69
CA ARG A 326 -12.10 -15.63 -22.76
C ARG A 326 -11.05 -16.51 -23.45
N THR A 327 -9.78 -16.34 -23.07
CA THR A 327 -8.72 -17.38 -23.21
C THR A 327 -8.11 -17.75 -21.84
N LEU A 328 -7.71 -19.01 -21.65
CA LEU A 328 -7.32 -19.56 -20.33
C LEU A 328 -5.88 -19.22 -19.90
N ASP A 329 -5.13 -18.52 -20.73
CA ASP A 329 -3.77 -18.03 -20.44
C ASP A 329 -3.72 -17.05 -19.25
N ASP A 330 -4.87 -16.47 -18.88
CA ASP A 330 -5.05 -15.67 -17.67
C ASP A 330 -4.86 -16.46 -16.37
N SER A 331 -5.24 -17.74 -16.36
CA SER A 331 -5.42 -18.53 -15.13
C SER A 331 -4.12 -18.71 -14.35
N ALA A 332 -3.03 -19.08 -15.03
CA ALA A 332 -1.75 -19.32 -14.36
C ALA A 332 -1.11 -18.02 -13.86
N ASN A 333 -1.16 -16.95 -14.68
CA ASN A 333 -0.59 -15.66 -14.32
C ASN A 333 -1.28 -15.08 -13.09
N ARG A 334 -2.62 -15.02 -13.08
CA ARG A 334 -3.41 -14.44 -11.98
C ARG A 334 -3.25 -15.19 -10.65
N ARG A 335 -2.93 -16.49 -10.68
CA ARG A 335 -2.60 -17.28 -9.48
C ARG A 335 -1.28 -16.88 -8.83
N ILE A 336 -0.43 -16.13 -9.53
CA ILE A 336 0.84 -15.60 -9.04
C ILE A 336 0.70 -14.10 -8.78
N SER A 337 0.39 -13.31 -9.81
CA SER A 337 0.50 -11.86 -9.78
C SER A 337 -0.41 -11.20 -8.74
N VAL A 338 -1.67 -11.65 -8.62
CA VAL A 338 -2.64 -11.02 -7.71
C VAL A 338 -2.36 -11.33 -6.23
N PRO A 339 -2.17 -12.61 -5.82
CA PRO A 339 -1.80 -12.92 -4.45
C PRO A 339 -0.47 -12.28 -4.04
N GLU A 340 0.55 -12.34 -4.91
CA GLU A 340 1.85 -11.75 -4.60
C GLU A 340 1.76 -10.23 -4.44
N ALA A 341 0.95 -9.53 -5.24
CA ALA A 341 0.74 -8.09 -5.10
C ALA A 341 0.11 -7.75 -3.74
N CYS A 342 -0.95 -8.46 -3.34
CA CYS A 342 -1.64 -8.21 -2.07
C CYS A 342 -0.76 -8.55 -0.86
N LEU A 343 -0.08 -9.70 -0.88
CA LEU A 343 0.87 -10.09 0.16
C LEU A 343 2.02 -9.09 0.27
N THR A 344 2.57 -8.64 -0.86
CA THR A 344 3.67 -7.66 -0.88
C THR A 344 3.21 -6.32 -0.30
N ALA A 345 2.04 -5.82 -0.70
CA ALA A 345 1.46 -4.60 -0.14
C ALA A 345 1.22 -4.70 1.37
N ASP A 346 0.72 -5.85 1.83
CA ASP A 346 0.49 -6.15 3.24
C ASP A 346 1.78 -6.06 4.08
N ILE A 347 2.86 -6.65 3.57
CA ILE A 347 4.18 -6.62 4.21
C ILE A 347 4.72 -5.20 4.24
N VAL A 348 4.63 -4.48 3.12
CA VAL A 348 5.12 -3.11 3.00
C VAL A 348 4.38 -2.20 3.97
N LEU A 349 3.05 -2.30 4.08
CA LEU A 349 2.25 -1.53 5.03
C LEU A 349 2.62 -1.85 6.47
N THR A 350 2.72 -3.13 6.84
CA THR A 350 3.08 -3.56 8.20
C THR A 350 4.48 -3.07 8.58
N THR A 351 5.44 -3.18 7.65
CA THR A 351 6.81 -2.70 7.87
C THR A 351 6.86 -1.18 7.95
N LEU A 352 6.10 -0.49 7.10
CA LEU A 352 6.04 0.96 7.10
C LEU A 352 5.39 1.48 8.39
N GLN A 353 4.30 0.86 8.87
CA GLN A 353 3.69 1.17 10.15
C GLN A 353 4.72 1.09 11.29
N ASN A 354 5.46 -0.01 11.37
CA ASN A 354 6.50 -0.19 12.37
C ASN A 354 7.55 0.93 12.32
N VAL A 355 8.00 1.31 11.11
CA VAL A 355 8.97 2.39 10.93
C VAL A 355 8.41 3.74 11.39
N VAL A 356 7.23 4.12 10.93
CA VAL A 356 6.68 5.46 11.18
C VAL A 356 6.21 5.66 12.62
N GLU A 357 5.82 4.59 13.32
CA GLU A 357 5.46 4.64 14.73
C GLU A 357 6.67 4.84 15.67
N GLY A 358 7.89 4.57 15.20
CA GLY A 358 9.09 4.64 16.01
C GLY A 358 10.25 5.42 15.38
N LEU A 359 9.96 6.37 14.49
CA LEU A 359 10.99 7.28 13.96
C LEU A 359 11.69 8.03 15.10
N VAL A 360 13.01 8.08 15.06
CA VAL A 360 13.83 8.80 16.04
C VAL A 360 14.45 10.01 15.36
N VAL A 361 14.16 11.21 15.87
CA VAL A 361 14.70 12.48 15.34
C VAL A 361 15.85 12.97 16.21
N TYR A 362 16.91 13.51 15.60
CA TYR A 362 18.08 14.06 16.29
C TYR A 362 18.22 15.58 16.06
N PRO A 363 17.49 16.43 16.80
CA PRO A 363 17.46 17.89 16.59
C PRO A 363 18.84 18.56 16.62
N GLN A 364 19.78 18.06 17.43
CA GLN A 364 21.12 18.65 17.54
C GLN A 364 21.98 18.39 16.30
N VAL A 365 21.83 17.23 15.66
CA VAL A 365 22.50 16.93 14.38
C VAL A 365 21.92 17.79 13.27
N ILE A 366 20.59 17.93 13.23
CA ILE A 366 19.88 18.80 12.29
C ILE A 366 20.36 20.25 12.46
N ALA A 367 20.37 20.77 13.68
CA ALA A 367 20.83 22.13 13.98
C ALA A 367 22.29 22.36 13.59
N ARG A 368 23.17 21.36 13.79
CA ARG A 368 24.57 21.43 13.34
C ARG A 368 24.67 21.58 11.81
N ARG A 369 23.91 20.81 11.05
CA ARG A 369 23.91 20.91 9.58
C ARG A 369 23.33 22.24 9.10
N ILE A 370 22.29 22.74 9.75
CA ILE A 370 21.77 24.08 9.44
C ILE A 370 22.87 25.12 9.66
N ARG A 371 23.60 25.08 10.79
CA ARG A 371 24.69 26.05 11.05
C ARG A 371 25.80 26.02 10.00
N SER A 372 26.09 24.86 9.37
CA SER A 372 27.12 24.80 8.33
C SER A 372 26.68 25.38 6.98
N GLU A 373 25.37 25.40 6.69
CA GLU A 373 24.85 25.82 5.37
C GLU A 373 24.10 27.16 5.39
N LEU A 374 23.42 27.49 6.50
CA LEU A 374 22.60 28.69 6.63
C LEU A 374 23.36 30.00 6.38
N PRO A 375 24.64 30.16 6.76
CA PRO A 375 25.39 31.36 6.39
C PRO A 375 25.36 31.68 4.90
N PHE A 376 25.48 30.68 4.02
CA PHE A 376 25.42 30.88 2.57
C PHE A 376 24.01 31.30 2.10
N MET A 377 22.97 30.72 2.71
CA MET A 377 21.57 31.02 2.38
C MET A 377 21.09 32.36 2.96
N ALA A 378 21.72 32.86 4.03
CA ALA A 378 21.37 34.10 4.71
C ALA A 378 21.98 35.35 4.06
N THR A 379 22.75 35.22 2.98
CA THR A 379 23.42 36.33 2.30
C THR A 379 22.45 37.44 1.88
N GLU A 380 21.28 37.10 1.31
CA GLU A 380 20.25 38.11 0.97
C GLU A 380 19.67 38.79 2.23
N ASN A 381 19.51 38.06 3.34
CA ASN A 381 19.02 38.64 4.60
C ASN A 381 20.01 39.66 5.17
N ILE A 382 21.30 39.36 5.09
CA ILE A 382 22.37 40.28 5.51
C ILE A 382 22.40 41.52 4.60
N ILE A 383 22.29 41.35 3.27
CA ILE A 383 22.18 42.46 2.32
C ILE A 383 20.98 43.35 2.66
N MET A 384 19.80 42.77 2.89
CA MET A 384 18.60 43.52 3.26
C MET A 384 18.77 44.30 4.56
N ALA A 385 19.47 43.72 5.56
CA ALA A 385 19.74 44.39 6.83
C ALA A 385 20.70 45.59 6.64
N MET A 386 21.75 45.44 5.83
CA MET A 386 22.68 46.51 5.48
C MET A 386 21.98 47.65 4.72
N VAL A 387 21.13 47.32 3.74
CA VAL A 387 20.35 48.31 2.98
C VAL A 387 19.41 49.10 3.89
N LYS A 388 18.75 48.44 4.85
CA LYS A 388 17.91 49.14 5.86
C LYS A 388 18.70 50.10 6.73
N LYS A 389 20.01 49.89 6.89
CA LYS A 389 20.93 50.79 7.61
C LYS A 389 21.62 51.80 6.68
N GLY A 390 21.18 51.90 5.42
CA GLY A 390 21.60 52.94 4.47
C GLY A 390 22.73 52.54 3.52
N ALA A 391 23.15 51.28 3.49
CA ALA A 391 24.19 50.81 2.56
C ALA A 391 23.65 50.62 1.13
N ASP A 392 24.52 50.72 0.12
CA ASP A 392 24.19 50.39 -1.26
C ASP A 392 24.06 48.86 -1.45
N ARG A 393 23.00 48.43 -2.14
CA ARG A 393 22.71 47.00 -2.34
C ARG A 393 23.78 46.31 -3.18
N GLN A 394 24.25 46.97 -4.25
CA GLN A 394 25.16 46.36 -5.22
C GLN A 394 26.58 46.23 -4.64
N GLU A 395 27.02 47.25 -3.91
CA GLU A 395 28.25 47.24 -3.15
C GLU A 395 28.21 46.14 -2.07
N CYS A 396 27.15 46.09 -1.27
CA CYS A 396 26.99 45.06 -0.22
C CYS A 396 27.00 43.64 -0.79
N HIS A 397 26.35 43.44 -1.94
CA HIS A 397 26.36 42.17 -2.65
C HIS A 397 27.78 41.75 -3.06
N GLU A 398 28.60 42.66 -3.55
CA GLU A 398 29.97 42.34 -3.95
C GLU A 398 30.85 41.97 -2.75
N HIS A 399 30.75 42.72 -1.65
CA HIS A 399 31.45 42.39 -0.40
C HIS A 399 31.09 40.97 0.11
N ILE A 400 29.78 40.67 0.24
CA ILE A 400 29.35 39.36 0.74
C ILE A 400 29.70 38.23 -0.24
N ARG A 401 29.71 38.48 -1.55
CA ARG A 401 30.08 37.51 -2.59
C ARG A 401 31.54 37.07 -2.44
N VAL A 402 32.46 38.02 -2.26
CA VAL A 402 33.88 37.73 -2.06
C VAL A 402 34.09 36.87 -0.81
N LEU A 403 33.49 37.26 0.33
CA LEU A 403 33.59 36.49 1.57
C LEU A 403 32.97 35.09 1.43
N SER A 404 31.85 34.97 0.72
CA SER A 404 31.18 33.69 0.46
C SER A 404 32.06 32.75 -0.38
N HIS A 405 32.75 33.27 -1.39
CA HIS A 405 33.69 32.48 -2.19
C HIS A 405 34.87 31.98 -1.34
N GLN A 406 35.44 32.83 -0.48
CA GLN A 406 36.52 32.44 0.42
C GLN A 406 36.09 31.35 1.41
N ALA A 407 34.91 31.49 2.03
CA ALA A 407 34.37 30.48 2.94
C ALA A 407 34.07 29.17 2.21
N ALA A 408 33.49 29.23 1.01
CA ALA A 408 33.26 28.06 0.18
C ALA A 408 34.57 27.34 -0.22
N GLU A 409 35.64 28.09 -0.45
CA GLU A 409 36.98 27.54 -0.69
C GLU A 409 37.51 26.79 0.54
N GLN A 410 37.36 27.36 1.76
CA GLN A 410 37.74 26.68 2.99
C GLN A 410 37.00 25.36 3.19
N VAL A 411 35.70 25.32 2.90
CA VAL A 411 34.90 24.09 2.99
C VAL A 411 35.34 23.08 1.92
N LYS A 412 35.42 23.48 0.65
CA LYS A 412 35.59 22.55 -0.47
C LYS A 412 37.03 22.11 -0.72
N LEU A 413 38.00 23.01 -0.60
CA LEU A 413 39.41 22.70 -0.87
C LEU A 413 40.18 22.26 0.38
N HIS A 414 39.72 22.68 1.56
CA HIS A 414 40.46 22.46 2.81
C HIS A 414 39.70 21.62 3.85
N GLY A 415 38.44 21.26 3.59
CA GLY A 415 37.65 20.42 4.49
C GLY A 415 37.38 21.04 5.87
N LYS A 416 37.38 22.37 5.96
CA LYS A 416 37.13 23.10 7.21
C LYS A 416 35.64 23.40 7.38
N ASP A 417 35.27 23.82 8.59
CA ASP A 417 33.94 24.37 8.86
C ASP A 417 33.74 25.68 8.10
N ASN A 418 32.47 26.02 7.85
CA ASN A 418 32.08 27.28 7.20
C ASN A 418 32.36 28.47 8.13
N ASP A 419 33.28 29.35 7.72
CA ASP A 419 33.72 30.53 8.46
C ASP A 419 33.13 31.86 7.93
N LEU A 420 32.09 31.82 7.10
CA LEU A 420 31.51 33.02 6.47
C LEU A 420 31.08 34.07 7.50
N ILE A 421 30.45 33.66 8.60
CA ILE A 421 29.96 34.62 9.61
C ILE A 421 31.12 35.26 10.36
N ASP A 422 32.19 34.51 10.63
CA ASP A 422 33.40 35.06 11.25
C ASP A 422 34.06 36.08 10.33
N ARG A 423 34.09 35.82 9.02
CA ARG A 423 34.56 36.78 8.00
C ARG A 423 33.71 38.04 7.97
N VAL A 424 32.39 37.91 8.03
CA VAL A 424 31.46 39.06 8.09
C VAL A 424 31.67 39.88 9.38
N ARG A 425 31.92 39.23 10.52
CA ARG A 425 32.25 39.91 11.79
C ARG A 425 33.61 40.60 11.78
N ALA A 426 34.56 40.12 10.99
CA ALA A 426 35.90 40.70 10.87
C ALA A 426 35.99 41.82 9.81
N GLU A 427 35.03 41.90 8.89
CA GLU A 427 35.00 42.87 7.80
C GLU A 427 34.31 44.18 8.25
N PRO A 428 35.05 45.31 8.35
CA PRO A 428 34.51 46.58 8.84
C PRO A 428 33.30 47.10 8.05
N TYR A 429 33.17 46.75 6.76
CA TYR A 429 31.99 47.11 5.95
C TYR A 429 30.67 46.66 6.60
N PHE A 430 30.65 45.51 7.27
CA PHE A 430 29.45 44.94 7.91
C PHE A 430 29.24 45.39 9.37
N ALA A 431 30.05 46.32 9.87
CA ALA A 431 29.90 46.86 11.24
C ALA A 431 28.46 47.28 11.61
N PRO A 432 27.67 47.89 10.70
CA PRO A 432 26.29 48.25 11.03
C PRO A 432 25.41 47.08 11.45
N VAL A 433 25.67 45.83 11.01
CA VAL A 433 24.78 44.67 11.27
C VAL A 433 25.39 43.62 12.21
N TRP A 434 26.56 43.85 12.78
CA TRP A 434 27.23 42.85 13.65
C TRP A 434 26.36 42.38 14.82
N ASP A 435 25.62 43.29 15.45
CA ASP A 435 24.70 42.96 16.57
C ASP A 435 23.44 42.23 16.10
N ASP A 436 23.10 42.30 14.81
CA ASP A 436 21.91 41.67 14.23
C ASP A 436 22.21 40.25 13.71
N LEU A 437 23.49 39.89 13.51
CA LEU A 437 23.87 38.64 12.81
C LEU A 437 23.26 37.39 13.42
N ASP A 438 23.24 37.27 14.75
CA ASP A 438 22.69 36.08 15.41
C ASP A 438 21.18 35.97 15.19
N ALA A 439 20.46 37.09 15.20
CA ALA A 439 19.03 37.13 14.90
C ALA A 439 18.74 36.88 13.41
N LEU A 440 19.58 37.40 12.51
CA LEU A 440 19.49 37.18 11.06
C LEU A 440 19.78 35.74 10.65
N LEU A 441 20.40 34.96 11.54
CA LEU A 441 20.72 33.55 11.36
C LEU A 441 19.82 32.61 12.16
N ASP A 442 18.73 33.11 12.76
CA ASP A 442 17.75 32.25 13.45
C ASP A 442 17.05 31.32 12.44
N PRO A 443 17.27 29.99 12.51
CA PRO A 443 16.67 29.04 11.58
C PRO A 443 15.13 29.10 11.55
N ALA A 444 14.49 29.48 12.65
CA ALA A 444 13.03 29.58 12.73
C ALA A 444 12.46 30.65 11.78
N THR A 445 13.26 31.63 11.38
CA THR A 445 12.85 32.68 10.43
C THR A 445 12.97 32.25 8.96
N PHE A 446 13.66 31.13 8.67
CA PHE A 446 13.91 30.64 7.31
C PHE A 446 12.96 29.52 6.86
N VAL A 447 12.04 29.07 7.71
CA VAL A 447 11.10 27.97 7.37
C VAL A 447 9.83 28.45 6.69
N GLY A 448 9.70 29.75 6.42
CA GLY A 448 8.55 30.36 5.76
C GLY A 448 7.23 29.98 6.44
N ARG A 449 6.30 29.40 5.67
CA ARG A 449 4.97 28.99 6.16
C ARG A 449 4.88 27.52 6.55
N ALA A 450 6.00 26.82 6.71
CA ALA A 450 6.02 25.37 6.90
C ALA A 450 5.13 24.90 8.07
N PRO A 451 5.17 25.49 9.28
CA PRO A 451 4.30 25.02 10.37
C PRO A 451 2.80 25.20 10.08
N GLN A 452 2.40 26.36 9.54
CA GLN A 452 0.98 26.63 9.24
C GLN A 452 0.46 25.79 8.07
N GLN A 453 1.34 25.42 7.13
CA GLN A 453 1.00 24.48 6.07
C GLN A 453 0.73 23.08 6.63
N VAL A 454 1.48 22.64 7.64
CA VAL A 454 1.21 21.37 8.33
C VAL A 454 -0.17 21.41 8.97
N ASP A 455 -0.44 22.40 9.83
CA ASP A 455 -1.73 22.50 10.55
C ASP A 455 -2.92 22.50 9.58
N ARG A 456 -2.88 23.34 8.55
CA ARG A 456 -3.94 23.42 7.55
C ARG A 456 -4.12 22.10 6.79
N PHE A 457 -3.02 21.42 6.46
CA PHE A 457 -3.07 20.16 5.72
C PHE A 457 -3.69 19.04 6.57
N LEU A 458 -3.26 18.92 7.83
CA LEU A 458 -3.78 17.92 8.76
C LEU A 458 -5.28 18.14 9.02
N GLU A 459 -5.70 19.38 9.26
CA GLU A 459 -7.10 19.72 9.53
C GLU A 459 -8.00 19.52 8.30
N ARG A 460 -7.59 20.00 7.12
CA ARG A 460 -8.49 20.07 5.95
C ARG A 460 -8.46 18.85 5.04
N HIS A 461 -7.41 18.05 5.11
CA HIS A 461 -7.21 16.92 4.18
C HIS A 461 -7.05 15.60 4.91
N VAL A 462 -6.22 15.54 5.95
CA VAL A 462 -5.98 14.27 6.67
C VAL A 462 -7.17 13.89 7.54
N ALA A 463 -7.63 14.79 8.41
CA ALA A 463 -8.72 14.48 9.33
C ALA A 463 -10.02 14.02 8.61
N PRO A 464 -10.49 14.69 7.53
CA PRO A 464 -11.65 14.21 6.78
C PRO A 464 -11.42 12.86 6.09
N ALA A 465 -10.22 12.61 5.56
CA ALA A 465 -9.90 11.34 4.90
C ALA A 465 -9.82 10.16 5.89
N LEU A 466 -9.46 10.41 7.14
CA LEU A 466 -9.36 9.38 8.18
C LEU A 466 -10.65 9.16 8.97
N ALA A 467 -11.61 10.09 8.91
CA ALA A 467 -12.87 9.99 9.66
C ALA A 467 -13.64 8.67 9.43
N PRO A 468 -13.74 8.12 8.20
CA PRO A 468 -14.40 6.82 7.98
C PRO A 468 -13.68 5.62 8.61
N TYR A 469 -12.41 5.78 9.01
CA TYR A 469 -11.55 4.71 9.50
C TYR A 469 -11.21 4.86 11.00
N ALA A 470 -11.96 5.67 11.73
CA ALA A 470 -11.74 5.92 13.16
C ALA A 470 -11.66 4.63 13.98
N ASP A 471 -12.55 3.66 13.69
CA ASP A 471 -12.57 2.37 14.37
C ASP A 471 -11.33 1.52 14.05
N ALA A 472 -10.87 1.52 12.78
CA ALA A 472 -9.65 0.81 12.39
C ALA A 472 -8.41 1.42 13.05
N ILE A 473 -8.37 2.75 13.18
CA ILE A 473 -7.30 3.47 13.89
C ILE A 473 -7.34 3.16 15.40
N ALA A 474 -8.53 3.10 16.00
CA ALA A 474 -8.70 2.77 17.42
C ALA A 474 -8.37 1.30 17.72
N ALA A 475 -8.70 0.39 16.81
CA ALA A 475 -8.44 -1.05 16.91
C ALA A 475 -7.03 -1.45 16.44
N LYS A 476 -6.19 -0.48 16.05
CA LYS A 476 -4.85 -0.77 15.51
C LYS A 476 -4.02 -1.53 16.53
N ARG A 477 -3.31 -2.55 16.05
CA ARG A 477 -2.33 -3.29 16.83
C ARG A 477 -0.93 -2.76 16.54
N PRO A 478 0.01 -2.85 17.50
CA PRO A 478 1.42 -2.62 17.21
C PRO A 478 1.85 -3.47 16.03
N ALA A 479 2.65 -2.90 15.13
CA ALA A 479 3.16 -3.64 13.98
C ALA A 479 4.18 -4.69 14.43
N GLU A 480 3.74 -5.94 14.52
CA GLU A 480 4.60 -7.10 14.75
C GLU A 480 5.23 -7.55 13.43
N LEU A 481 6.56 -7.47 13.35
CA LEU A 481 7.29 -7.90 12.16
C LEU A 481 7.58 -9.40 12.25
N SER A 482 7.05 -10.17 11.31
CA SER A 482 7.43 -11.56 11.12
C SER A 482 8.88 -11.64 10.62
N VAL A 483 9.65 -12.61 11.15
CA VAL A 483 11.10 -12.75 10.92
C VAL A 483 11.43 -13.98 10.12
#